data_AF-A0A938SYU9-F1
#
_entry.id   AF-A0A938SYU9-F1
#
_cell.length_a   1.000
_cell.length_b   1.000
_cell.length_c   1.000
_cell.angle_alpha   90.00
_cell.angle_beta   90.00
_cell.angle_gamma   90.00
#
_symmetry.space_group_name_H-M   'P 1'
#
loop_
_entity.id
_entity.type
_entity.pdbx_description
1 polymer ?
#
loop_
_entity_poly.entity_id
_entity_poly.type
_entity_poly.pdbx_seq_one_letter_code
_entity_poly.pdbx_strand_id
1 'polypeptide(L)'
;MLGNNDELKQRVRQAGLKSGERVWEMPLWEEYFEQLQSDVADMRNIGGRGGGMITAALFLSKFVGDYPWVHLDIASTDWSERDRAYIAKGPTGIGTRLLIQYLIDETTPHPRRVIGNG
;
A
#
# COMPACT_ATOMS: atom_id res chain seq x y z
N MET A 1 3.71 0.13 1.25
CA MET A 1 2.62 -0.62 0.59
C MET A 1 2.77 -2.09 0.96
N LEU A 2 1.69 -2.68 1.46
CA LEU A 2 1.58 -4.11 1.79
C LEU A 2 0.31 -4.65 1.14
N GLY A 3 0.28 -5.92 0.74
CA GLY A 3 -0.92 -6.49 0.10
C GLY A 3 -0.72 -7.93 -0.36
N ASN A 4 -1.83 -8.62 -0.65
CA ASN A 4 -1.87 -10.05 -0.97
C ASN A 4 -1.93 -10.37 -2.48
N ASN A 5 -1.95 -9.36 -3.35
CA ASN A 5 -2.12 -9.55 -4.78
C ASN A 5 -1.05 -8.79 -5.57
N ASP A 6 -0.17 -9.52 -6.25
CA ASP A 6 0.97 -8.94 -6.99
C ASP A 6 0.55 -8.07 -8.16
N GLU A 7 -0.54 -8.42 -8.84
CA GLU A 7 -1.06 -7.64 -9.96
C GLU A 7 -1.57 -6.28 -9.48
N LEU A 8 -2.38 -6.26 -8.42
CA LEU A 8 -2.88 -5.03 -7.79
C LEU A 8 -1.72 -4.18 -7.28
N LYS A 9 -0.74 -4.77 -6.58
CA LYS A 9 0.47 -4.07 -6.14
C LYS A 9 1.22 -3.46 -7.33
N GLN A 10 1.33 -4.16 -8.44
CA GLN A 10 1.98 -3.65 -9.64
C GLN A 10 1.20 -2.47 -10.25
N ARG A 11 -0.12 -2.54 -10.34
CA ARG A 11 -0.94 -1.42 -10.84
C ARG A 11 -0.81 -0.18 -9.96
N VAL A 12 -0.86 -0.35 -8.63
CA VAL A 12 -0.61 0.74 -7.66
C VAL A 12 0.80 1.31 -7.79
N ARG A 13 1.82 0.46 -7.98
CA ARG A 13 3.21 0.89 -8.21
C ARG A 13 3.33 1.76 -9.46
N GLN A 14 2.70 1.36 -10.58
CA GLN A 14 2.72 2.13 -11.82
C GLN A 14 2.02 3.49 -11.66
N ALA A 15 0.87 3.53 -10.98
CA ALA A 15 0.18 4.78 -10.65
C ALA A 15 1.06 5.70 -9.78
N GLY A 16 1.79 5.14 -8.81
CA GLY A 16 2.76 5.88 -7.99
C GLY A 16 3.91 6.48 -8.80
N LEU A 17 4.40 5.77 -9.82
CA LEU A 17 5.43 6.29 -10.73
C LEU A 17 4.90 7.45 -11.59
N LYS A 18 3.70 7.32 -12.15
CA LYS A 18 3.05 8.36 -12.98
C LYS A 18 2.70 9.62 -12.19
N SER A 19 2.17 9.45 -10.98
CA SER A 19 1.76 10.56 -10.11
C SER A 19 2.93 11.23 -9.38
N GLY A 20 4.10 10.58 -9.34
CA GLY A 20 5.25 11.01 -8.53
C GLY A 20 5.14 10.68 -7.04
N GLU A 21 4.09 9.97 -6.62
CA GLU A 21 3.90 9.46 -5.25
C GLU A 21 4.33 8.00 -5.18
N ARG A 22 5.65 7.80 -5.14
CA ARG A 22 6.24 6.46 -5.17
C ARG A 22 5.85 5.65 -3.94
N VAL A 23 5.54 4.38 -4.16
CA VAL A 23 5.31 3.40 -3.10
C VAL A 23 6.49 2.44 -2.99
N TRP A 24 6.80 2.07 -1.76
CA TRP A 24 7.72 0.99 -1.45
C TRP A 24 6.93 -0.24 -0.99
N GLU A 25 7.28 -1.41 -1.50
CA GLU A 25 6.63 -2.66 -1.12
C GLU A 25 7.38 -3.27 0.05
N MET A 26 6.63 -3.60 1.09
CA MET A 26 7.13 -4.25 2.30
C MET A 26 6.59 -5.68 2.36
N PRO A 27 7.35 -6.63 2.95
CA PRO A 27 6.92 -8.01 3.05
C PRO A 27 5.73 -8.19 4.00
N LEU A 28 4.93 -9.23 3.75
CA LEU A 28 3.89 -9.75 4.65
C LEU A 28 4.24 -11.20 5.03
N TRP A 29 5.39 -11.39 5.66
CA TRP A 29 5.83 -12.71 6.08
C TRP A 29 5.11 -13.15 7.38
N GLU A 30 4.78 -14.43 7.48
CA GLU A 30 3.98 -14.97 8.60
C GLU A 30 4.72 -14.90 9.94
N GLU A 31 6.05 -14.88 9.94
CA GLU A 31 6.91 -14.76 11.13
C GLU A 31 6.64 -13.45 11.89
N TYR A 32 6.18 -12.40 11.21
CA TYR A 32 5.76 -11.18 11.89
C TYR A 32 4.43 -11.35 12.64
N PHE A 33 3.59 -12.32 12.24
CA PHE A 33 2.30 -12.60 12.88
C PHE A 33 2.47 -13.26 14.25
N GLU A 34 3.58 -13.95 14.52
CA GLU A 34 3.89 -14.51 15.84
C GLU A 34 3.83 -13.44 16.94
N GLN A 35 4.17 -12.19 16.61
CA GLN A 35 4.11 -11.06 17.54
C GLN A 35 2.68 -10.66 17.94
N LEU A 36 1.67 -11.11 17.20
CA LEU A 36 0.25 -10.80 17.44
C LEU A 36 -0.50 -11.92 18.16
N GLN A 37 0.16 -13.00 18.55
CA GLN A 37 -0.49 -14.08 19.32
C GLN A 37 -1.02 -13.58 20.67
N SER A 38 -2.19 -14.08 21.06
CA SER A 38 -2.84 -13.77 22.34
C SER A 38 -3.22 -15.07 23.06
N ASP A 39 -3.04 -15.11 24.37
CA ASP A 39 -3.43 -16.25 25.21
C ASP A 39 -4.94 -16.31 25.48
N VAL A 40 -5.68 -15.22 25.17
CA VAL A 40 -7.08 -15.05 25.59
C VAL A 40 -8.02 -14.61 24.48
N ALA A 41 -7.49 -14.23 23.32
CA ALA A 41 -8.25 -13.73 22.17
C ALA A 41 -7.67 -14.29 20.87
N ASP A 42 -8.34 -14.05 19.74
CA ASP A 42 -7.87 -14.53 18.43
C ASP A 42 -6.51 -13.92 18.04
N MET A 43 -6.28 -12.65 18.41
CA MET A 43 -5.00 -11.95 18.25
C MET A 43 -4.96 -10.64 19.05
N ARG A 44 -3.75 -10.10 19.24
CA ARG A 44 -3.48 -8.76 19.80
C ARG A 44 -3.49 -7.72 18.69
N ASN A 45 -3.82 -6.47 19.03
CA ASN A 45 -3.78 -5.33 18.11
C ASN A 45 -2.41 -4.63 18.04
N ILE A 46 -1.46 -5.01 18.90
CA ILE A 46 -0.12 -4.42 18.99
C ILE A 46 0.90 -5.56 19.02
N GLY A 47 1.87 -5.52 18.11
CA GLY A 47 3.03 -6.42 18.07
C GLY A 47 4.19 -5.94 18.94
N GLY A 48 5.36 -6.55 18.76
CA GLY A 48 6.60 -6.15 19.42
C GLY A 48 7.22 -4.87 18.85
N ARG A 49 8.41 -4.52 19.35
CA ARG A 49 9.11 -3.27 18.98
C ARG A 49 9.55 -3.21 17.51
N GLY A 50 9.78 -4.36 16.87
CA GLY A 50 10.32 -4.45 15.52
C GLY A 50 9.24 -4.73 14.47
N GLY A 51 9.24 -3.96 13.38
CA GLY A 51 8.35 -4.21 12.24
C GLY A 51 6.90 -3.79 12.47
N GLY A 52 6.65 -2.76 13.28
CA GLY A 52 5.29 -2.29 13.62
C GLY A 52 4.37 -2.03 12.41
N MET A 53 4.90 -1.48 11.32
CA MET A 53 4.14 -1.31 10.07
C MET A 53 3.68 -2.65 9.48
N ILE A 54 4.53 -3.67 9.53
CA ILE A 54 4.24 -5.01 8.98
C ILE A 54 3.21 -5.71 9.87
N THR A 55 3.39 -5.66 11.19
CA THR A 55 2.44 -6.27 12.14
C THR A 55 1.08 -5.58 12.09
N ALA A 56 1.02 -4.25 11.95
CA ALA A 56 -0.24 -3.54 11.73
C ALA A 56 -0.95 -3.99 10.44
N ALA A 57 -0.22 -4.12 9.33
CA ALA A 57 -0.81 -4.60 8.08
C ALA A 57 -1.26 -6.07 8.15
N LEU A 58 -0.53 -6.93 8.87
CA LEU A 58 -0.94 -8.31 9.14
C LEU A 58 -2.18 -8.39 10.04
N PHE A 59 -2.32 -7.48 11.00
CA PHE A 59 -3.55 -7.37 11.78
C PHE A 59 -4.73 -7.01 10.86
N LEU A 60 -4.57 -6.01 9.98
CA LEU A 60 -5.60 -5.63 9.01
C LEU A 60 -5.96 -6.77 8.04
N SER A 61 -4.99 -7.58 7.64
CA SER A 61 -5.22 -8.67 6.67
C SER A 61 -6.20 -9.73 7.17
N LYS A 62 -6.40 -9.87 8.50
CA LYS A 62 -7.36 -10.81 9.07
C LYS A 62 -8.82 -10.40 8.85
N PHE A 63 -9.07 -9.17 8.40
CA PHE A 63 -10.41 -8.63 8.20
C PHE A 63 -10.80 -8.47 6.72
N VAL A 64 -9.90 -8.78 5.78
CA VAL A 64 -10.12 -8.56 4.33
C VAL A 64 -10.76 -9.76 3.61
N GLY A 65 -10.83 -10.93 4.24
CA GLY A 65 -11.30 -12.16 3.60
C GLY A 65 -10.48 -12.54 2.36
N ASP A 66 -11.15 -13.02 1.31
CA ASP A 66 -10.51 -13.48 0.07
C ASP A 66 -10.28 -12.37 -0.98
N TYR A 67 -10.51 -11.10 -0.61
CA TYR A 67 -10.40 -10.01 -1.56
C TYR A 67 -8.92 -9.65 -1.85
N PRO A 68 -8.58 -9.32 -3.10
CA PRO A 68 -7.32 -8.64 -3.42
C PRO A 68 -7.27 -7.29 -2.69
N TRP A 69 -6.22 -7.03 -1.92
CA TRP A 69 -6.08 -5.78 -1.17
C TRP A 69 -4.65 -5.23 -1.18
N VAL A 70 -4.58 -3.93 -0.96
CA VAL A 70 -3.37 -3.17 -0.72
C VAL A 70 -3.62 -2.17 0.42
N HIS A 71 -2.71 -2.12 1.38
CA HIS A 71 -2.63 -1.06 2.40
C HIS A 71 -1.46 -0.13 2.12
N LEU A 72 -1.77 1.17 2.18
CA LEU A 72 -0.82 2.27 2.07
C LEU A 72 -0.64 2.88 3.46
N ASP A 73 0.46 2.53 4.13
CA ASP A 73 0.90 3.25 5.33
C ASP A 73 1.57 4.56 4.91
N ILE A 74 0.97 5.69 5.30
CA ILE A 74 1.40 7.05 4.96
C ILE A 74 1.84 7.87 6.17
N ALA A 75 1.86 7.29 7.37
CA ALA A 75 2.04 8.04 8.62
C ALA A 75 3.41 8.73 8.76
N SER A 76 4.40 8.38 7.93
CA SER A 76 5.72 9.03 7.91
C SER A 76 5.89 10.03 6.76
N THR A 77 4.90 10.18 5.89
CA THR A 77 4.96 11.03 4.68
C THR A 77 3.81 12.03 4.60
N ASP A 78 2.87 11.97 5.53
CA ASP A 78 1.71 12.84 5.67
C ASP A 78 2.06 14.29 6.05
N TRP A 79 3.25 14.51 6.61
CA TRP A 79 3.76 15.83 7.01
C TRP A 79 5.12 16.15 6.40
N SER A 80 5.28 17.35 5.86
CA SER A 80 6.56 17.89 5.40
C SER A 80 7.11 18.92 6.39
N GLU A 81 8.32 18.69 6.90
CA GLU A 81 8.99 19.65 7.80
C GLU A 81 9.54 20.89 7.08
N ARG A 82 9.65 20.83 5.76
CA ARG A 82 10.22 21.90 4.90
C ARG A 82 9.48 22.01 3.58
N ASP A 83 9.65 23.14 2.91
CA ASP A 83 9.18 23.31 1.54
C ASP A 83 9.99 22.43 0.57
N ARG A 84 9.28 21.85 -0.39
CA ARG A 84 9.82 21.13 -1.56
C ARG A 84 9.17 21.73 -2.81
N ALA A 85 9.70 21.42 -3.99
CA ALA A 85 9.26 22.00 -5.27
C ALA A 85 7.73 22.01 -5.51
N TYR A 86 7.00 21.02 -5.00
CA TYR A 86 5.55 20.89 -5.16
C TYR A 86 4.83 20.53 -3.84
N ILE A 87 5.51 20.63 -2.69
CA ILE A 87 4.94 20.33 -1.37
C ILE A 87 5.36 21.44 -0.40
N ALA A 88 4.41 22.21 0.11
CA ALA A 88 4.67 23.18 1.16
C ALA A 88 4.96 22.50 2.51
N LYS A 89 5.62 23.20 3.42
CA LYS A 89 5.71 22.79 4.82
C LYS A 89 4.31 22.58 5.42
N GLY A 90 4.10 21.47 6.12
CA GLY A 90 2.81 21.09 6.70
C GLY A 90 2.22 19.82 6.07
N PRO A 91 0.89 19.66 6.09
CA PRO A 91 0.23 18.45 5.59
C PRO A 91 0.43 18.29 4.08
N THR A 92 0.83 17.10 3.64
CA THR A 92 1.27 16.86 2.27
C THR A 92 0.15 16.42 1.32
N GLY A 93 -0.92 15.82 1.85
CA GLY A 93 -1.95 15.17 1.05
C GLY A 93 -1.46 13.92 0.29
N ILE A 94 -0.32 13.34 0.70
CA ILE A 94 0.29 12.17 0.06
C ILE A 94 -0.71 11.02 -0.08
N GLY A 95 -0.68 10.33 -1.21
CA GLY A 95 -1.61 9.25 -1.54
C GLY A 95 -2.78 9.72 -2.40
N THR A 96 -3.16 11.00 -2.35
CA THR A 96 -4.29 11.53 -3.13
C THR A 96 -4.04 11.40 -4.63
N ARG A 97 -2.89 11.84 -5.13
CA ARG A 97 -2.58 11.78 -6.56
C ARG A 97 -2.35 10.35 -7.01
N LEU A 98 -1.76 9.51 -6.15
CA LEU A 98 -1.63 8.08 -6.40
C LEU A 98 -3.00 7.43 -6.63
N LEU A 99 -3.95 7.64 -5.72
CA LEU A 99 -5.27 7.00 -5.80
C LEU A 99 -6.07 7.51 -7.00
N ILE A 100 -6.01 8.82 -7.29
CA ILE A 100 -6.63 9.39 -8.49
C ILE A 100 -6.01 8.77 -9.75
N GLN A 101 -4.67 8.73 -9.84
CA GLN A 101 -4.00 8.16 -11.00
C GLN A 101 -4.29 6.67 -11.17
N TYR A 102 -4.39 5.92 -10.06
CA TYR A 102 -4.78 4.52 -10.07
C TYR A 102 -6.18 4.35 -10.69
N LEU A 103 -7.17 5.12 -10.25
CA LEU A 103 -8.54 5.06 -10.80
C LEU A 103 -8.61 5.48 -12.28
N ILE A 104 -7.80 6.47 -12.70
CA ILE A 104 -7.68 6.85 -14.12
C ILE A 104 -7.13 5.67 -14.94
N ASP A 105 -6.09 5.00 -14.45
CA ASP A 105 -5.47 3.87 -15.14
C ASP A 105 -6.43 2.66 -15.27
N GLU A 106 -7.31 2.43 -14.28
CA GLU A 106 -8.32 1.36 -14.31
C GLU A 106 -9.50 1.66 -15.25
N THR A 107 -9.84 2.93 -15.44
CA THR A 107 -10.99 3.36 -16.24
C THR A 107 -10.65 3.73 -17.68
N THR A 108 -9.37 3.90 -17.99
CA THR A 108 -8.91 4.18 -19.36
C THR A 108 -8.77 2.88 -20.14
N PRO A 109 -9.48 2.69 -21.28
CA PRO A 109 -9.34 1.48 -22.07
C PRO A 109 -7.90 1.33 -22.57
N HIS A 110 -7.26 0.21 -22.23
CA HIS A 110 -6.01 -0.17 -22.87
C HIS A 110 -6.28 -0.38 -24.37
N PRO A 111 -5.50 0.24 -25.29
CA PRO A 111 -5.56 -0.17 -26.69
C PRO A 111 -5.27 -1.67 -26.74
N ARG A 112 -6.21 -2.44 -27.31
CA ARG A 112 -6.09 -3.91 -27.40
C ARG A 112 -4.70 -4.27 -27.88
N ARG A 113 -3.97 -5.11 -27.13
CA ARG A 113 -2.79 -5.79 -27.66
C ARG A 113 -3.23 -6.49 -28.94
N VAL A 114 -2.78 -5.99 -30.08
CA VAL A 114 -2.92 -6.69 -31.35
C VAL A 114 -2.10 -7.96 -31.21
N ILE A 115 -2.78 -9.10 -31.00
CA ILE A 115 -2.14 -10.39 -31.14
C ILE A 115 -1.93 -10.56 -32.64
N GLY A 116 -0.71 -10.29 -33.09
CA GLY A 116 -0.29 -10.61 -34.45
C GLY A 116 -0.27 -12.13 -34.59
N ASN A 117 -1.21 -12.67 -35.35
CA ASN A 117 -1.06 -14.00 -35.93
C ASN A 117 -0.11 -13.87 -37.12
N GLY A 118 1.07 -14.48 -37.01
CA GLY A 118 2.01 -14.76 -38.09
C GLY A 118 2.49 -16.18 -37.96
#